data_AF-A0A526Y0M2-F1
#
_entry.id   AF-A0A526Y0M2-F1
#
_cell.length_a   1.000
_cell.length_b   1.000
_cell.length_c   1.000
_cell.angle_alpha   90.00
_cell.angle_beta   90.00
_cell.angle_gamma   90.00
#
_symmetry.space_group_name_H-M   'P 1'
#
loop_
_entity.id
_entity.type
_entity.pdbx_description
1 polymer ?
#
loop_
_entity_poly.entity_id
_entity_poly.type
_entity_poly.pdbx_seq_one_letter_code
_entity_poly.pdbx_strand_id
1 'polypeptide(L)' 'FKPKAAYTGGFALARVSGDSMDVALGEAVGDHGEIAFTNAFSKSLNF' A
#
# COMPACT_ATOMS: atom_id res chain seq x y z
N PHE A 1 -18.91 -13.96 7.37
CA PHE A 1 -17.96 -12.87 7.66
C PHE A 1 -17.62 -12.22 6.32
N LYS A 2 -18.25 -11.08 5.98
CA LYS A 2 -17.99 -10.41 4.70
C LYS A 2 -16.69 -9.60 4.84
N PRO A 3 -15.66 -9.81 4.00
CA PRO A 3 -14.45 -9.03 4.07
C PRO A 3 -14.78 -7.58 3.71
N LYS A 4 -14.66 -6.67 4.68
CA LYS A 4 -14.87 -5.23 4.50
C LYS A 4 -13.92 -4.65 3.43
N ALA A 5 -12.76 -5.31 3.25
CA ALA A 5 -11.68 -4.92 2.34
C ALA A 5 -11.98 -5.13 0.84
N ALA A 6 -12.98 -5.93 0.45
CA ALA A 6 -13.30 -6.13 -0.97
C ALA A 6 -14.07 -4.94 -1.59
N TYR A 7 -14.55 -4.01 -0.77
CA TYR A 7 -15.31 -2.84 -1.23
C TYR A 7 -14.50 -1.53 -1.19
N THR A 8 -13.47 -1.44 -0.34
CA THR A 8 -12.71 -0.20 -0.06
C THR A 8 -11.42 -0.05 -0.87
N GLY A 9 -11.40 -0.55 -2.11
CA GLY A 9 -10.36 -0.27 -3.13
C GLY A 9 -8.95 0.00 -2.60
N GLY A 10 -8.19 -1.06 -2.32
CA GLY A 10 -6.79 -0.92 -1.91
C GLY A 10 -5.86 -0.59 -3.08
N PHE A 11 -4.80 0.17 -2.83
CA PHE A 11 -3.74 0.45 -3.78
C PHE A 11 -2.36 0.24 -3.15
N ALA A 12 -1.38 -0.11 -3.98
CA ALA A 12 0.01 -0.24 -3.58
C ALA A 12 0.85 0.79 -4.34
N LEU A 13 1.64 1.59 -3.62
CA LEU A 13 2.62 2.50 -4.20
C LEU A 13 4.00 1.83 -4.12
N ALA A 14 4.57 1.48 -5.27
CA ALA A 14 5.93 0.99 -5.36
C ALA A 14 6.82 2.07 -5.97
N ARG A 15 7.81 2.54 -5.20
CA ARG A 15 8.89 3.40 -5.68
C ARG A 15 10.13 2.56 -5.87
N VAL A 16 10.66 2.54 -7.09
CA VAL A 16 11.94 1.92 -7.41
C VAL A 16 12.95 3.02 -7.68
N SER A 17 14.06 3.03 -6.94
CA SER A 17 15.14 4.01 -7.07
C SER A 17 16.48 3.31 -6.98
N GLY A 18 17.16 3.13 -8.12
CA GLY A 18 18.46 2.45 -8.18
C GLY A 18 18.39 1.06 -7.55
N ASP A 19 19.07 0.90 -6.42
CA ASP A 19 19.20 -0.36 -5.67
C ASP A 19 18.19 -0.51 -4.52
N SER A 20 17.13 0.32 -4.48
CA SER A 20 16.08 0.19 -3.48
C SER A 20 14.68 0.20 -4.09
N MET A 21 13.82 -0.64 -3.52
CA MET A 21 12.39 -0.67 -3.78
C MET A 21 11.64 -0.42 -2.47
N ASP A 22 10.91 0.68 -2.43
CA ASP A 22 10.01 1.03 -1.33
C ASP A 22 8.58 0.72 -1.75
N VAL A 23 7.86 -0.06 -0.94
CA VAL A 23 6.46 -0.40 -1.19
C VAL A 23 5.61 0.06 -0.02
N ALA A 24 4.58 0.84 -0.30
CA ALA A 24 3.56 1.25 0.65
C ALA A 24 2.19 0.72 0.22
N LEU A 25 1.48 0.08 1.14
CA LEU A 25 0.11 -0.41 0.96
C LEU A 25 -0.84 0.62 1.58
N GLY A 26 -1.77 1.11 0.77
CA GLY A 26 -2.82 2.03 1.16
C GLY A 26 -4.18 1.41 0.92
N GLU A 27 -5.09 1.57 1.87
CA GLU A 27 -6.49 1.18 1.71
C GLU A 27 -7.35 2.44 1.83
N ALA A 28 -8.36 2.58 0.97
CA ALA A 28 -9.35 3.62 1.21
C ALA A 28 -10.09 3.26 2.50
N VAL A 29 -10.25 4.24 3.38
CA VAL A 29 -11.01 4.09 4.63
C VAL A 29 -12.04 5.21 4.71
N GLY A 30 -13.07 4.99 5.53
CA GLY A 30 -14.15 5.95 5.73
C GLY A 30 -15.03 6.19 4.51
N ASP A 31 -15.88 7.22 4.62
CA ASP A 31 -16.93 7.52 3.64
C ASP A 31 -16.60 8.73 2.74
N HIS A 32 -15.47 9.41 3.00
CA HIS A 32 -15.06 10.65 2.31
C HIS A 32 -13.72 10.53 1.57
N GLY A 33 -13.29 9.32 1.21
CA GLY A 33 -12.05 9.10 0.46
C GLY A 33 -10.78 9.24 1.31
N GLU A 34 -10.89 8.91 2.59
CA GLU A 34 -9.73 8.85 3.46
C GLU A 34 -8.85 7.67 3.02
N ILE A 35 -7.55 7.77 3.26
CA ILE A 35 -6.59 6.72 2.90
C ILE A 35 -5.81 6.38 4.16
N ALA A 36 -5.86 5.11 4.55
CA ALA A 36 -5.00 4.58 5.59
C ALA A 36 -3.83 3.81 4.96
N PHE A 37 -2.62 4.22 5.28
CA PHE A 37 -1.42 3.43 4.98
C PHE A 37 -1.26 2.38 6.07
N THR A 38 -1.40 1.10 5.70
CA THR A 38 -1.38 -0.01 6.66
C THR A 38 0.04 -0.56 6.83
N ASN A 39 0.78 -0.67 5.74
CA ASN A 39 2.09 -1.31 5.71
C ASN A 39 3.03 -0.57 4.76
N ALA A 40 4.28 -0.39 5.18
CA ALA A 40 5.36 0.07 4.32
C ALA A 40 6.58 -0.82 4.54
N PHE A 41 7.23 -1.24 3.47
CA PHE A 41 8.49 -1.97 3.53
C PHE A 41 9.46 -1.53 2.44
N SER A 42 10.73 -1.47 2.79
CA SER A 42 11.83 -1.15 1.88
C SER A 42 12.67 -2.40 1.67
N LYS A 43 13.02 -2.68 0.42
CA LYS A 43 13.89 -3.80 0.03
C LYS A 43 15.07 -3.25 -0.76
N SER A 44 16.28 -3.58 -0.31
CA SER A 44 17.48 -3.35 -1.13
C SER A 44 17.54 -4.42 -2.22
N LEU A 45 17.62 -3.99 -3.47
CA LEU A 45 17.86 -4.78 -4.66
C LEU A 45 19.38 -4.96 -4.82
N ASN A 46 20.01 -5.67 -3.87
CA ASN A 46 21.38 -6.12 -4.06
C ASN A 46 21.34 -7.43 -4.85
N PHE A 47 21.89 -7.43 -6.06
CA PHE A 47 21.94 -8.60 -6.96
C PHE A 47 23.14 -9.49 -6.65
#